data_AF-A0A957KNV5-F1
#
_entry.id   AF-A0A957KNV5-F1
#
_cell.length_a   1.000
_cell.length_b   1.000
_cell.length_c   1.000
_cell.angle_alpha   90.00
_cell.angle_beta   90.00
_cell.angle_gamma   90.00
#
_symmetry.space_group_name_H-M   'P 1'
#
loop_
_entity.id
_entity.type
_entity.pdbx_description
1 polymer ?
#
loop_
_entity_poly.entity_id
_entity_poly.type
_entity_poly.pdbx_seq_one_letter_code
_entity_poly.pdbx_strand_id
1 'polypeptide(L)' 'MNERIDRIIDYAELGDFIDTPVRHYSSGMYVRLGFAVAIHTDPDLLLVDEVLAVGDTNFQHKCLTSIRQLQA' A
#
# COMPACT_ATOMS: atom_id res chain seq x y z
N MET A 1 5.60 5.70 -17.07
CA MET A 1 4.27 5.70 -16.41
C MET A 1 3.94 4.31 -15.89
N ASN A 2 4.00 3.28 -16.74
CA ASN A 2 3.60 1.91 -16.40
C ASN A 2 4.40 1.29 -15.23
N GLU A 3 5.73 1.47 -15.20
CA GLU A 3 6.56 0.84 -14.16
C GLU A 3 6.21 1.26 -12.72
N ARG A 4 5.76 2.50 -12.49
CA ARG A 4 5.35 2.93 -11.14
C ARG A 4 4.02 2.30 -10.75
N ILE A 5 3.09 2.18 -11.70
CA ILE A 5 1.80 1.53 -11.47
C ILE A 5 2.01 0.04 -11.16
N ASP A 6 2.85 -0.65 -11.94
CA ASP A 6 3.16 -2.07 -11.73
C ASP A 6 3.74 -2.31 -10.33
N ARG A 7 4.69 -1.46 -9.89
CA ARG A 7 5.25 -1.51 -8.53
C ARG A 7 4.20 -1.29 -7.43
N ILE A 8 3.24 -0.39 -7.64
CA ILE A 8 2.15 -0.14 -6.69
C ILE A 8 1.26 -1.38 -6.60
N ILE A 9 0.89 -1.98 -7.73
CA ILE A 9 0.02 -3.17 -7.78
C ILE A 9 0.70 -4.36 -7.12
N ASP A 10 1.98 -4.58 -7.43
CA ASP A 10 2.80 -5.63 -6.83
C ASP A 10 2.98 -5.41 -5.33
N TYR A 11 3.25 -4.16 -4.91
CA TYR A 11 3.38 -3.84 -3.49
C TYR A 11 2.07 -4.08 -2.75
N ALA A 12 0.93 -3.70 -3.32
CA ALA A 12 -0.40 -3.85 -2.73
C ALA A 12 -0.91 -5.31 -2.72
N GLU A 13 -0.21 -6.23 -3.40
CA GLU A 13 -0.55 -7.65 -3.49
C GLU A 13 -2.01 -7.85 -3.96
N LEU A 14 -2.39 -7.10 -5.00
CA LEU A 14 -3.72 -7.16 -5.61
C LEU A 14 -3.76 -8.08 -6.83
N GLY A 15 -2.65 -8.20 -7.59
CA GLY A 15 -2.66 -8.94 -8.86
C GLY A 15 -3.83 -8.52 -9.76
N ASP A 16 -4.57 -9.50 -10.29
CA ASP A 16 -5.72 -9.28 -11.17
C ASP A 16 -6.91 -8.57 -10.50
N PHE A 17 -6.94 -8.47 -9.16
CA PHE A 17 -7.99 -7.71 -8.48
C PHE A 17 -7.92 -6.21 -8.75
N ILE A 18 -6.81 -5.68 -9.29
CA ILE A 18 -6.68 -4.27 -9.62
C ILE A 18 -7.75 -3.76 -10.58
N ASP A 19 -8.23 -4.63 -11.48
CA ASP A 19 -9.26 -4.31 -12.46
C ASP A 19 -10.69 -4.37 -11.88
N THR A 20 -10.82 -4.80 -10.62
CA THR A 20 -12.10 -4.83 -9.92
C THR A 20 -12.44 -3.44 -9.37
N PRO A 21 -13.69 -2.97 -9.46
CA PRO A 21 -14.08 -1.70 -8.85
C PRO A 21 -13.76 -1.67 -7.35
N VAL A 22 -13.11 -0.59 -6.89
CA VAL A 22 -12.64 -0.40 -5.50
C VAL A 22 -13.72 -0.65 -4.44
N ARG A 23 -14.99 -0.36 -4.74
CA ARG A 23 -16.13 -0.63 -3.84
C ARG A 23 -16.32 -2.12 -3.48
N HIS A 24 -15.70 -3.03 -4.24
CA HIS A 24 -15.75 -4.47 -3.99
C HIS A 24 -14.48 -4.99 -3.29
N TYR A 25 -13.54 -4.11 -2.94
CA TYR A 25 -12.34 -4.50 -2.19
C TYR A 25 -12.71 -4.81 -0.75
N SER A 26 -12.01 -5.78 -0.16
CA SER A 26 -12.02 -5.90 1.31
C SER A 26 -11.37 -4.66 1.94
N SER A 27 -11.64 -4.44 3.22
CA SER A 27 -10.96 -3.39 3.99
C SER A 27 -9.44 -3.51 3.92
N GLY A 28 -8.91 -4.73 3.99
CA GLY A 28 -7.49 -5.02 3.82
C GLY A 28 -6.98 -4.60 2.43
N MET A 29 -7.63 -5.04 1.35
CA MET A 29 -7.23 -4.66 -0.01
C MET A 29 -7.24 -3.14 -0.23
N TYR A 30 -8.24 -2.45 0.30
CA TYR A 30 -8.35 -1.01 0.22
C TYR A 30 -7.16 -0.31 0.90
N VAL A 31 -6.86 -0.71 2.15
CA VAL A 31 -5.76 -0.12 2.91
C VAL A 31 -4.40 -0.45 2.29
N ARG A 32 -4.20 -1.69 1.82
CA ARG A 32 -2.96 -2.10 1.13
C ARG A 32 -2.71 -1.25 -0.11
N LEU A 33 -3.72 -1.01 -0.95
CA LEU A 33 -3.59 -0.15 -2.12
C LEU A 33 -3.33 1.30 -1.75
N GLY A 34 -4.07 1.85 -0.79
CA GLY A 34 -3.89 3.23 -0.33
C GLY A 34 -2.48 3.49 0.19
N PHE A 35 -1.95 2.56 1.00
CA PHE A 35 -0.58 2.65 1.49
C PHE A 35 0.44 2.51 0.35
N ALA A 36 0.26 1.54 -0.54
CA ALA A 36 1.14 1.32 -1.69
C ALA A 36 1.27 2.58 -2.55
N VAL A 37 0.16 3.26 -2.83
CA VAL A 37 0.16 4.53 -3.56
C VAL A 37 0.93 5.59 -2.76
N ALA A 38 0.62 5.77 -1.47
CA ALA A 38 1.20 6.84 -0.65
C ALA A 38 2.73 6.75 -0.51
N ILE A 39 3.30 5.55 -0.37
CA ILE A 39 4.76 5.40 -0.25
C ILE A 39 5.48 5.56 -1.61
N HIS A 40 4.80 5.28 -2.72
CA HIS A 40 5.38 5.40 -4.06
C HIS A 40 5.19 6.79 -4.66
N THR A 41 4.59 7.75 -3.95
CA THR A 41 4.47 9.15 -4.42
C THR A 41 5.64 10.05 -4.01
N ASP A 42 6.66 9.52 -3.31
CA ASP A 42 7.78 10.29 -2.76
C ASP A 42 7.32 11.50 -1.91
N PRO A 43 6.52 11.29 -0.85
CA PRO A 43 5.94 12.39 -0.08
C PRO A 43 6.99 13.08 0.82
N ASP A 44 6.96 14.42 0.88
CA ASP A 44 7.75 15.20 1.85
C ASP A 44 7.28 14.98 3.31
N LEU A 45 5.99 14.70 3.50
CA LEU A 45 5.38 14.39 4.79
C LEU A 45 4.31 13.31 4.61
N LEU A 46 4.52 12.16 5.25
CA LEU A 46 3.57 11.06 5.29
C LEU A 46 2.91 10.97 6.66
N LEU A 47 1.61 11.24 6.72
CA LEU A 47 0.79 11.02 7.92
C LEU A 47 0.10 9.67 7.81
N VAL A 48 0.27 8.82 8.82
CA VAL A 48 -0.32 7.48 8.87
C VAL A 48 -1.10 7.35 10.16
N ASP A 49 -2.39 7.02 10.06
CA ASP A 49 -3.24 6.72 11.20
C ASP A 49 -3.99 5.40 10.97
N GLU A 50 -3.97 4.51 11.96
CA GLU A 50 -4.64 3.19 11.98
C GLU A 50 -4.39 2.21 10.80
N VAL A 51 -3.54 2.55 9.82
CA VAL A 51 -3.27 1.74 8.61
C VAL A 51 -2.70 0.35 8.91
N LEU A 52 -2.04 0.19 10.06
CA LEU A 52 -1.38 -1.07 10.44
C LEU A 52 -2.32 -2.11 11.05
N ALA A 53 -3.60 -1.79 11.25
CA ALA A 53 -4.60 -2.68 11.86
C ALA A 53 -5.28 -3.66 10.87
N VAL A 54 -4.71 -3.85 9.67
CA VAL A 54 -5.28 -4.64 8.56
C VAL A 54 -5.35 -6.16 8.79
N GLY A 55 -4.94 -6.67 9.96
CA GLY A 55 -5.01 -8.09 10.32
C GLY A 55 -3.96 -8.99 9.65
N ASP A 56 -3.32 -8.53 8.58
CA ASP A 56 -2.20 -9.20 7.91
C ASP A 56 -0.85 -8.74 8.49
N THR A 57 -0.27 -9.57 9.37
CA THR A 57 1.01 -9.32 10.02
C THR A 57 2.17 -9.20 9.03
N ASN A 58 2.14 -9.94 7.92
CA ASN A 58 3.22 -9.88 6.93
C ASN A 58 3.20 -8.53 6.21
N PHE A 59 2.01 -8.09 5.81
CA PHE A 59 1.85 -6.77 5.20
C PHE A 59 2.21 -5.65 6.18
N GLN A 60 1.84 -5.80 7.46
CA GLN A 60 2.21 -4.85 8.51
C GLN A 60 3.73 -4.67 8.62
N HIS A 61 4.50 -5.77 8.63
CA HIS A 61 5.96 -5.72 8.65
C HIS A 61 6.54 -5.07 7.38
N LYS A 62 5.94 -5.30 6.21
CA LYS A 62 6.32 -4.67 4.93
C LYS A 62 6.12 -3.16 5.00
N CYS A 63 4.98 -2.70 5.52
CA CYS A 63 4.71 -1.27 5.74
C CYS A 63 5.71 -0.62 6.69
N LEU A 64 5.98 -1.26 7.84
CA LEU A 64 6.95 -0.75 8.81
C LEU A 64 8.37 -0.64 8.24
N THR A 65 8.76 -1.59 7.40
CA THR A 65 10.05 -1.55 6.70
C THR A 65 10.12 -0.36 5.74
N SER A 66 9.06 -0.13 4.96
CA SER A 66 8.99 1.00 4.02
C SER A 66 9.01 2.35 4.74
N ILE A 67 8.31 2.47 5.86
CA ILE A 67 8.33 3.70 6.69
C ILE A 67 9.75 3.98 7.19
N ARG A 68 10.49 2.95 7.65
CA ARG A 68 11.88 3.11 8.09
C ARG A 68 12.80 3.57 6.96
N GLN A 69 12.56 3.14 5.73
CA GLN A 69 13.33 3.58 4.57
C GLN A 69 13.07 5.05 4.22
N LEU A 70 11.84 5.54 4.42
CA LEU A 70 11.49 6.95 4.20
C LEU A 70 12.06 7.90 5.26
N GLN A 71 12.49 7.38 6.41
CA GLN A 71 13.10 8.16 7.49
C GLN A 71 14.63 8.29 7.39
N ALA A 72 15.26 7.53 6.48
CA ALA A 72 16.71 7.48 6.28
C ALA A 72 17.15 8.47 5.19
#